data_AF-A0A2N2FHM8-F1
#
_entry.id   AF-A0A2N2FHM8-F1
#
_cell.length_a   1.000
_cell.length_b   1.000
_cell.length_c   1.000
_cell.angle_alpha   90.00
_cell.angle_beta   90.00
_cell.angle_gamma   90.00
#
_symmetry.space_group_name_H-M   'P 1'
#
loop_
_entity.id
_entity.type
_entity.pdbx_description
1 polymer ?
#
loop_
_entity_poly.entity_id
_entity_poly.type
_entity_poly.pdbx_seq_one_letter_code
_entity_poly.pdbx_strand_id
1 'polypeptide(L)' 'MKAIEMKDDVALVHPEECIGCGLCVTGCPVDAIELLERKQLPPIPATIKEMGAQVLLEKGRLEAFMKVMQS' A
#
# COMPACT_ATOMS: atom_id res chain seq x y z
N MET A 1 5.28 -6.92 -0.97
CA MET A 1 4.54 -6.63 0.26
C MET A 1 5.58 -6.41 1.34
N LYS A 2 5.81 -5.17 1.77
CA LYS A 2 6.97 -4.75 2.57
C LYS A 2 6.57 -4.05 3.89
N ALA A 3 5.30 -4.20 4.31
CA ALA A 3 4.75 -3.53 5.49
C ALA A 3 5.23 -4.07 6.85
N ILE A 4 5.95 -5.19 6.88
CA ILE A 4 6.48 -5.81 8.10
C ILE A 4 7.95 -6.14 7.88
N GLU A 5 8.78 -5.88 8.88
CA GLU A 5 10.21 -6.17 8.89
C GLU A 5 10.62 -6.80 10.22
N MET A 6 11.58 -7.74 10.20
CA MET A 6 12.18 -8.30 11.41
C MET A 6 13.56 -7.69 11.63
N LYS A 7 13.80 -7.09 12.79
CA LYS A 7 15.10 -6.53 13.18
C LYS A 7 15.40 -6.90 14.63
N ASP A 8 16.53 -7.57 14.86
CA ASP A 8 17.01 -7.95 16.19
C ASP A 8 15.91 -8.65 17.03
N ASP A 9 15.25 -9.64 16.42
CA ASP A 9 14.11 -10.39 16.97
C ASP A 9 12.83 -9.58 17.26
N VAL A 10 12.79 -8.32 16.85
CA VAL A 10 11.60 -7.44 16.94
C VAL A 10 10.92 -7.32 15.59
N ALA A 11 9.61 -7.57 15.55
CA ALA A 11 8.77 -7.28 14.38
C ALA A 11 8.38 -5.80 14.35
N LEU A 12 8.73 -5.11 13.27
CA LEU A 12 8.39 -3.71 13.01
C LEU A 12 7.29 -3.65 11.95
N VAL A 13 6.29 -2.80 12.18
CA VAL A 13 5.25 -2.51 11.19
C VAL A 13 5.44 -1.10 10.65
N HIS A 14 5.44 -0.99 9.32
CA HIS A 14 5.58 0.26 8.57
C HIS A 14 4.17 0.79 8.21
N PRO A 15 3.61 1.77 8.96
CA PRO A 15 2.20 2.17 8.83
C PRO A 15 1.83 2.73 7.45
N GLU A 16 2.78 3.35 6.76
CA GLU A 16 2.66 3.91 5.42
C GLU A 16 2.47 2.84 4.33
N GLU A 17 3.01 1.64 4.56
CA GLU A 17 2.86 0.49 3.66
C GLU A 17 1.77 -0.49 4.12
N CYS A 18 1.35 -0.40 5.39
CA CYS A 18 0.28 -1.22 5.94
C CYS A 18 -1.00 -1.01 5.13
N ILE A 19 -1.67 -2.07 4.70
CA ILE A 19 -2.95 -1.98 3.99
C ILE A 19 -4.15 -2.30 4.89
N GLY A 20 -3.91 -2.56 6.18
CA GLY A 20 -4.96 -2.87 7.16
C GLY A 20 -5.56 -4.27 7.02
N CYS A 21 -4.82 -5.26 6.50
CA CYS A 21 -5.36 -6.62 6.29
C CYS A 21 -5.55 -7.44 7.58
N GLY A 22 -4.91 -7.05 8.69
CA GLY A 22 -5.08 -7.71 10.00
C GLY A 22 -4.32 -9.02 10.20
N LEU A 23 -3.61 -9.55 9.19
CA LEU A 23 -2.90 -10.83 9.30
C LEU A 23 -1.84 -10.86 10.42
N CYS A 24 -1.16 -9.73 10.66
CA CYS A 24 -0.18 -9.63 11.75
C CYS A 24 -0.82 -9.69 13.14
N VAL A 25 -2.01 -9.11 13.31
CA VAL A 25 -2.77 -9.15 14.57
C VAL A 25 -3.15 -10.60 14.88
N THR A 26 -3.75 -11.30 13.92
CA THR A 26 -4.16 -12.70 14.10
C THR A 26 -2.99 -13.68 14.25
N GLY A 27 -1.83 -13.33 13.69
CA GLY A 27 -0.64 -14.17 13.70
C GLY A 27 0.25 -13.96 14.92
N CYS A 28 0.03 -12.91 15.71
CA CYS A 28 0.88 -12.59 16.85
C CYS A 28 0.56 -13.54 18.04
N PRO A 29 1.49 -14.38 18.50
CA PRO A 29 1.22 -15.34 19.57
C PRO A 29 1.12 -14.71 20.97
N VAL A 30 1.44 -13.43 21.08
CA VAL A 30 1.52 -12.67 22.34
C VAL A 30 0.67 -11.41 22.32
N ASP A 31 -0.20 -11.26 21.31
CA ASP A 31 -1.11 -10.11 21.16
C ASP A 31 -0.41 -8.73 21.25
N ALA A 32 0.80 -8.61 20.69
CA ALA A 32 1.62 -7.41 20.80
C ALA A 32 1.18 -6.23 19.91
N ILE A 33 0.16 -6.41 19.06
CA ILE A 33 -0.28 -5.41 18.08
C ILE A 33 -1.79 -5.44 17.89
N GLU A 34 -2.37 -4.26 17.65
CA GLU A 34 -3.79 -4.08 17.37
C GLU A 34 -4.02 -3.36 16.03
N LEU A 35 -5.19 -3.57 15.44
CA LEU A 35 -5.59 -2.87 14.22
C LEU A 35 -6.32 -1.58 14.58
N LEU A 36 -5.80 -0.44 14.12
CA LEU A 36 -6.39 0.87 14.35
C LEU A 36 -7.04 1.43 13.08
N GLU A 37 -8.19 2.09 13.24
CA GLU A 37 -8.83 2.81 12.15
C GLU A 37 -8.00 4.04 11.74
N ARG A 38 -7.89 4.26 10.44
CA ARG A 38 -7.22 5.44 9.91
C ARG A 38 -8.10 6.66 10.09
N LYS A 39 -7.56 7.69 10.76
CA LYS A 39 -8.21 9.00 10.87
C LYS A 39 -8.37 9.71 9.53
N GLN A 40 -7.49 9.39 8.57
CA GLN A 40 -7.46 10.05 7.26
C GLN A 40 -7.36 8.98 6.17
N LEU A 41 -8.34 8.99 5.27
CA LEU A 41 -8.36 8.12 4.11
C LEU A 41 -7.40 8.68 3.04
N PRO A 42 -6.71 7.81 2.28
CA PRO A 42 -5.99 8.25 1.11
C PRO A 42 -6.96 8.85 0.08
N PRO A 43 -6.48 9.72 -0.82
CA PRO A 43 -7.32 10.25 -1.90
C PRO A 43 -7.84 9.10 -2.75
N ILE A 44 -9.16 8.97 -2.82
CA ILE A 44 -9.82 7.99 -3.68
C ILE A 44 -9.96 8.64 -5.06
N PRO A 45 -9.44 8.02 -6.14
CA PRO A 45 -9.63 8.54 -7.49
C PRO A 45 -11.13 8.63 -7.81
N ALA A 46 -11.56 9.76 -8.37
CA ALA A 46 -12.98 9.96 -8.70
C ALA A 46 -13.39 9.18 -9.95
N THR A 47 -12.43 8.85 -10.81
CA THR A 47 -12.70 8.14 -12.08
C THR A 47 -11.68 7.04 -12.37
N ILE A 48 -12.08 6.07 -13.21
CA ILE A 48 -11.19 5.00 -13.70
C ILE A 48 -9.99 5.58 -14.45
N LYS A 49 -10.18 6.69 -15.17
CA LYS A 49 -9.10 7.37 -15.91
C LYS A 49 -8.06 7.93 -14.96
N GLU A 50 -8.49 8.60 -13.90
CA GLU A 50 -7.60 9.10 -12.85
C GLU A 50 -6.85 7.96 -12.17
N MET A 51 -7.55 6.91 -11.75
CA MET A 51 -6.92 5.73 -11.15
C MET A 51 -5.89 5.11 -12.08
N GLY A 52 -6.23 4.90 -13.35
CA GLY A 52 -5.33 4.34 -14.36
C GLY A 52 -4.09 5.22 -14.57
N ALA A 53 -4.26 6.53 -14.69
CA ALA A 53 -3.16 7.47 -14.83
C ALA A 53 -2.23 7.45 -13.60
N GLN A 54 -2.80 7.44 -12.39
CA GLN A 54 -2.04 7.37 -11.14
C GLN A 54 -1.21 6.07 -11.05
N VAL A 55 -1.82 4.92 -11.31
CA VAL A 55 -1.11 3.61 -11.30
C VAL A 55 0.02 3.58 -12.33
N LEU A 56 -0.19 4.14 -13.53
CA LEU A 56 0.84 4.20 -14.57
C LEU A 56 2.00 5.10 -14.16
N LEU A 57 1.71 6.24 -13.53
CA LEU A 57 2.73 7.15 -13.01
C LEU A 57 3.55 6.50 -11.88
N GLU A 58 2.87 5.96 -10.86
CA GLU A 58 3.52 5.32 -9.70
C GLU A 58 4.37 4.11 -10.11
N LYS A 59 3.96 3.38 -11.15
CA LYS A 59 4.73 2.23 -11.67
C LYS A 59 5.79 2.64 -12.71
N GLY A 60 5.95 3.93 -13.03
CA GLY A 60 6.90 4.41 -14.03
C GLY A 60 6.61 3.92 -15.45
N ARG A 61 5.34 3.65 -15.76
CA ARG A 61 4.88 3.07 -17.05
C ARG A 61 4.14 4.06 -17.93
N LEU A 62 3.98 5.31 -17.49
CA LEU A 62 3.19 6.32 -18.17
C LEU A 62 3.77 6.66 -19.56
N GLU A 63 5.07 6.91 -19.67
CA GLU A 63 5.72 7.25 -20.94
C GLU A 63 5.58 6.14 -21.99
N ALA A 64 5.82 4.88 -21.57
CA ALA A 64 5.65 3.72 -22.43
C ALA A 64 4.20 3.56 -22.91
N PHE A 65 3.23 3.80 -22.03
CA PHE A 65 1.81 3.77 -22.38
C PHE A 65 1.45 4.88 -23.38
N MET A 66 1.92 6.11 -23.15
CA MET A 66 1.67 7.24 -24.06
C MET A 66 2.26 7.00 -25.46
N LYS A 67 3.44 6.39 -25.56
CA LYS A 67 4.05 6.02 -26.84
C LYS A 67 3.18 5.05 -27.65
N VAL A 68 2.57 4.06 -26.99
CA VAL A 68 1.64 3.11 -27.64
C VAL A 68 0.35 3.81 -28.10
N MET A 69 -0.17 4.73 -27.30
CA MET A 69 -1.43 5.44 -27.61
C MET A 69 -1.32 6.48 -28.74
N GLN A 70 -0.11 6.91 -29.07
CA GLN A 70 0.17 7.87 -30.16
C GLN A 70 0.58 7.18 -31.47
N SER A 71 0.62 5.84 -31.49
CA SER A 71 0.86 5.00 -32.68
C SER A 71 -0.46 4.47 -33.22
#